data_AF-A0A9J6GYM4-F1
#
_entry.id   AF-A0A9J6GYM4-F1
#
_cell.length_a   1.000
_cell.length_b   1.000
_cell.length_c   1.000
_cell.angle_alpha   90.00
_cell.angle_beta   90.00
_cell.angle_gamma   90.00
#
_symmetry.space_group_name_H-M   'P 1'
#
loop_
_entity.id
_entity.type
_entity.pdbx_description
1 polymer ?
#
loop_
_entity_poly.entity_id
_entity_poly.type
_entity_poly.pdbx_seq_one_letter_code
_entity_poly.pdbx_strand_id
1 'polypeptide(L)' 'MLSDSTMALHWIYGNSDRWQQFVRNRVSKIQHLMDKCMWRHCPGNDNLGEFLIRGIPAAQLSTNVLWWNEAP' A
#
# COMPACT_ATOMS: atom_id res chain seq x y z
N MET A 1 -0.45 -2.01 -6.75
CA MET A 1 0.09 -1.56 -5.44
C MET A 1 -0.37 -2.50 -4.35
N LEU A 2 0.53 -2.87 -3.44
CA LEU A 2 0.24 -3.77 -2.32
C LEU A 2 0.13 -2.94 -1.03
N SER A 3 -0.78 -3.35 -0.14
CA SER A 3 -0.97 -2.72 1.17
C SER A 3 -1.39 -3.77 2.20
N ASP A 4 -0.83 -3.71 3.39
CA ASP A 4 -1.17 -4.54 4.56
C ASP A 4 -2.30 -3.96 5.41
N SER A 5 -2.58 -2.66 5.25
CA SER A 5 -3.72 -2.03 5.90
C SER A 5 -5.04 -2.39 5.20
N THR A 6 -5.77 -3.34 5.79
CA THR A 6 -7.14 -3.67 5.38
C THR A 6 -8.09 -2.48 5.50
N MET A 7 -7.87 -1.61 6.48
CA MET A 7 -8.64 -0.36 6.65
C MET A 7 -8.39 0.62 5.50
N ALA A 8 -7.12 0.82 5.10
CA ALA A 8 -6.79 1.67 3.97
C ALA A 8 -7.39 1.12 2.65
N LEU A 9 -7.31 -0.19 2.44
CA LEU A 9 -7.96 -0.85 1.30
C LEU A 9 -9.47 -0.65 1.32
N HIS A 10 -10.13 -0.80 2.48
CA HIS A 10 -11.56 -0.55 2.61
C HIS A 10 -11.94 0.87 2.16
N TRP A 11 -11.16 1.88 2.56
CA TRP A 11 -11.39 3.25 2.12
C TRP A 11 -11.17 3.43 0.61
N ILE A 12 -10.11 2.85 0.06
CA ILE A 12 -9.76 2.92 -1.38
C ILE A 12 -10.83 2.24 -2.25
N TYR A 13 -11.40 1.13 -1.80
CA TYR A 13 -12.47 0.44 -2.53
C TYR A 13 -13.83 1.15 -2.41
N GLY A 14 -14.09 1.80 -1.28
CA GLY A 14 -15.33 2.52 -1.00
C GLY A 14 -15.55 3.78 -1.85
N ASN A 15 -16.70 4.43 -1.64
CA ASN A 15 -16.96 5.77 -2.17
C ASN A 15 -16.29 6.79 -1.25
N SER A 16 -15.36 7.59 -1.78
CA SER A 16 -14.60 8.58 -1.02
C SER A 16 -15.46 9.61 -0.30
N ASP A 17 -16.63 9.96 -0.86
CA ASP A 17 -17.49 11.02 -0.33
C ASP A 17 -18.14 10.67 1.00
N ARG A 18 -18.12 9.39 1.38
CA ARG A 18 -18.64 8.90 2.66
C ARG A 18 -17.64 9.11 3.82
N TRP A 19 -16.40 9.47 3.52
CA TRP A 19 -15.34 9.60 4.52
C TRP A 19 -15.18 11.05 5.02
N GLN A 20 -14.61 11.18 6.22
CA GLN A 20 -14.20 12.49 6.77
C GLN A 20 -13.25 13.22 5.81
N GLN A 21 -13.28 14.54 5.82
CA GLN A 21 -12.66 15.38 4.77
C GLN A 21 -11.20 15.01 4.45
N PHE A 22 -10.39 14.73 5.47
CA PHE A 22 -9.00 14.30 5.28
C PHE A 22 -8.87 12.98 4.51
N VAL A 23 -9.63 11.97 4.91
CA VAL A 23 -9.64 10.64 4.26
C VAL A 23 -10.25 10.74 2.87
N ARG A 24 -11.37 11.46 2.73
CA ARG A 24 -12.03 11.73 1.44
C ARG A 24 -11.06 12.31 0.42
N ASN A 25 -10.34 13.39 0.79
CA ASN A 25 -9.42 14.07 -0.12
C ASN A 25 -8.28 13.15 -0.58
N ARG A 26 -7.73 12.33 0.32
CA ARG A 26 -6.66 11.39 -0.01
C ARG A 26 -7.15 10.23 -0.88
N VAL A 27 -8.26 9.63 -0.52
CA VAL A 27 -8.86 8.52 -1.26
C VAL A 27 -9.29 8.97 -2.66
N SER A 28 -9.91 10.13 -2.79
CA SER A 28 -10.31 10.71 -4.07
C SER A 28 -9.10 10.93 -4.99
N LYS A 29 -8.00 11.47 -4.45
CA LYS A 29 -6.74 11.61 -5.20
C LYS A 29 -6.18 10.26 -5.65
N ILE A 30 -6.18 9.25 -4.79
CA ILE A 30 -5.72 7.89 -5.14
C ILE A 30 -6.58 7.30 -6.26
N GLN A 31 -7.90 7.36 -6.13
CA GLN A 31 -8.87 6.84 -7.10
C GLN A 31 -8.81 7.58 -8.45
N HIS A 32 -8.38 8.84 -8.45
CA HIS A 32 -8.16 9.60 -9.68
C HIS A 32 -6.87 9.20 -10.40
N LEU A 33 -5.82 8.82 -9.64
CA LEU A 33 -4.52 8.47 -10.19
C LEU A 33 -4.44 7.02 -10.66
N MET A 34 -5.14 6.10 -9.97
CA MET A 34 -5.07 4.66 -10.24
C MET A 34 -6.42 3.97 -10.05
N ASP A 35 -6.65 2.92 -10.82
CA ASP A 35 -7.83 2.08 -10.67
C ASP A 35 -7.82 1.30 -9.36
N LYS A 36 -9.01 1.13 -8.77
CA LYS A 36 -9.20 0.38 -7.52
C LYS A 36 -8.66 -1.06 -7.62
N CYS A 37 -8.82 -1.70 -8.78
CA CYS A 37 -8.36 -3.07 -9.02
C CYS A 37 -6.84 -3.24 -8.96
N MET A 38 -6.08 -2.13 -9.05
CA MET A 38 -4.63 -2.18 -8.92
C MET A 38 -4.17 -2.32 -7.47
N TRP A 39 -5.06 -2.13 -6.47
CA TRP A 39 -4.72 -2.21 -5.05
C TRP A 39 -5.02 -3.60 -4.49
N ARG A 40 -4.02 -4.29 -3.95
CA ARG A 40 -4.17 -5.64 -3.39
C ARG A 40 -3.68 -5.71 -1.96
N HIS A 41 -4.28 -6.61 -1.19
CA HIS A 41 -3.80 -6.91 0.15
C HIS A 41 -2.55 -7.78 0.10
N CYS A 42 -1.54 -7.44 0.91
CA CYS A 42 -0.44 -8.33 1.25
C CYS A 42 -0.25 -8.34 2.77
N PRO A 43 0.22 -9.44 3.39
CA PRO A 43 0.70 -9.39 4.76
C PRO A 43 1.79 -8.31 4.93
N GLY A 44 1.90 -7.70 6.12
CA GLY A 44 2.91 -6.66 6.40
C GLY A 44 4.34 -7.10 6.08
N ASN A 45 4.68 -8.33 6.45
CA ASN A 45 5.99 -8.94 6.15
C ASN A 45 6.29 -9.06 4.64
N ASP A 46 5.27 -8.96 3.78
CA ASP A 46 5.39 -8.99 2.32
C ASP A 46 5.16 -7.61 1.69
N ASN A 47 4.89 -6.58 2.50
CA ASN A 47 4.69 -5.21 2.05
C ASN A 47 6.04 -4.49 1.94
N LEU A 48 6.51 -4.25 0.72
CA LEU A 48 7.73 -3.46 0.47
C LEU A 48 7.69 -2.06 1.10
N GLY A 49 6.49 -1.50 1.25
CA GLY A 49 6.28 -0.23 1.94
C GLY A 49 6.63 -0.28 3.43
N GLU A 50 6.42 -1.42 4.10
CA GLU A 50 6.75 -1.58 5.52
C GLU A 50 8.27 -1.53 5.74
N PHE A 51 9.06 -2.17 4.87
CA PHE A 51 10.52 -2.11 4.91
C PHE A 51 11.06 -0.70 4.75
N LEU A 52 10.42 0.11 3.89
CA LEU A 52 10.79 1.51 3.70
C LEU A 52 10.47 2.37 4.93
N ILE A 53 9.32 2.16 5.57
CA ILE A 53 8.87 2.99 6.69
C ILE A 53 9.58 2.61 7.99
N ARG A 54 9.73 1.31 8.27
CA ARG A 54 10.40 0.83 9.49
C ARG A 54 11.92 0.80 9.38
N GLY A 55 12.42 0.81 8.14
CA GLY A 55 13.82 0.53 7.86
C GLY A 55 14.10 -0.97 7.90
N ILE A 56 15.04 -1.38 7.06
CA ILE A 56 15.57 -2.74 7.02
C ILE A 56 17.10 -2.64 7.06
N PRO A 57 17.80 -3.45 7.89
CA PRO A 57 19.25 -3.48 7.91
C PRO A 57 19.82 -3.76 6.51
N ALA A 58 20.89 -3.05 6.12
CA ALA A 58 21.47 -3.16 4.78
C ALA A 58 21.87 -4.61 4.42
N ALA A 59 22.37 -5.38 5.40
CA ALA A 59 22.69 -6.79 5.21
C ALA A 59 21.45 -7.64 4.86
N GLN A 60 20.31 -7.38 5.51
CA GLN A 60 19.05 -8.07 5.20
C GLN A 60 18.44 -7.58 3.89
N LEU A 61 18.57 -6.28 3.57
CA LEU A 61 18.14 -5.73 2.29
C LEU A 61 18.89 -6.38 1.13
N SER A 62 20.20 -6.60 1.27
CA SER A 62 21.04 -7.16 0.19
C SER A 62 20.63 -8.55 -0.26
N THR A 63 19.93 -9.31 0.59
CA THR A 63 19.43 -10.66 0.30
C THR A 63 17.91 -10.73 0.20
N ASN A 64 17.20 -9.59 0.30
CA ASN A 64 15.75 -9.56 0.29
C ASN A 64 15.21 -9.75 -1.14
N VAL A 65 14.70 -10.95 -1.39
CA VAL A 65 14.14 -11.36 -2.69
C VAL A 65 12.92 -10.54 -3.07
N LEU A 66 12.06 -10.17 -2.11
CA LEU A 66 10.87 -9.36 -2.38
C LEU A 66 11.24 -7.95 -2.86
N TRP A 67 12.33 -7.39 -2.34
CA TRP A 67 12.78 -6.06 -2.71
C TRP A 67 13.46 -6.02 -4.09
N TRP A 68 14.34 -6.98 -4.37
CA TRP A 68 15.17 -6.95 -5.58
C TRP A 68 14.56 -7.66 -6.79
N ASN A 69 13.67 -8.62 -6.56
CA ASN A 69 12.86 -9.18 -7.63
C ASN A 69 11.52 -8.47 -7.60
N GLU A 70 11.19 -7.77 -8.69
CA GLU A 70 9.90 -7.12 -8.84
C GLU A 70 8.80 -8.09 -8.43
N ALA A 71 8.02 -7.72 -7.41
CA ALA A 71 6.87 -8.50 -6.99
C ALA A 71 5.99 -8.79 -8.22
N PRO A 72 5.51 -10.03 -8.42
CA PRO A 72 4.77 -10.42 -9.61
C PRO A 72 3.51 -9.56 -9.87
#